data_AF-A0A7X8C734-F1
#
_entry.id   AF-A0A7X8C734-F1
#
_cell.length_a   1.000
_cell.length_b   1.000
_cell.length_c   1.000
_cell.angle_alpha   90.00
_cell.angle_beta   90.00
_cell.angle_gamma   90.00
#
_symmetry.space_group_name_H-M   'P 1'
#
loop_
_entity.id
_entity.type
_entity.pdbx_description
1 polymer ?
#
loop_
_entity_poly.entity_id
_entity_poly.type
_entity_poly.pdbx_seq_one_letter_code
_entity_poly.pdbx_strand_id
1 'polypeptide(L)'
;MVKARKQAGNDIDFAVFDNGAAAPVTVSSVTRTISGNDLTVTATASAAASTNEKIWLRYSKDNWTTSTTTEMTFTSGTSYAATLNCTSGDFVSYYVLTTINQTSAPAEADVDFYTVNYNNNGGKNYTVQIGPFSGNYYIPQGTNGKGFDLLSTAVNNINANGLTGNVILEITSDITETVNIGLINNSDFTITIRPDQDVDRTITFTQSGDNTHVRVILLLG
;
A
#
# COMPACT_ATOMS: atom_id res chain seq x y z
N MET A 1 6.92 0.19 -31.06
CA MET A 1 7.09 -1.28 -31.16
C MET A 1 8.32 -1.67 -30.34
N VAL A 2 8.19 -2.57 -29.37
CA VAL A 2 9.33 -3.07 -28.59
C VAL A 2 10.24 -3.88 -29.52
N LYS A 3 11.52 -3.53 -29.59
CA LYS A 3 12.51 -4.30 -30.35
C LYS A 3 13.34 -5.12 -29.36
N ALA A 4 13.08 -6.42 -29.30
CA ALA A 4 13.83 -7.37 -28.47
C ALA A 4 14.84 -8.15 -29.32
N ARG A 5 16.03 -8.45 -28.77
CA ARG A 5 16.97 -9.42 -29.33
C ARG A 5 17.00 -10.65 -28.44
N LYS A 6 16.76 -11.83 -29.02
CA LYS A 6 16.78 -13.13 -28.34
C LYS A 6 18.18 -13.75 -28.45
N GLN A 7 18.80 -14.12 -27.34
CA GLN A 7 19.99 -15.00 -27.35
C GLN A 7 19.56 -16.47 -27.31
N ALA A 8 20.47 -17.42 -27.56
CA ALA A 8 20.16 -18.85 -27.54
C ALA A 8 19.73 -19.30 -26.13
N GLY A 9 18.42 -19.37 -25.92
CA GLY A 9 17.73 -19.55 -24.65
C GLY A 9 16.38 -18.87 -24.81
N ASN A 10 15.30 -19.35 -24.20
CA ASN A 10 13.97 -18.80 -24.48
C ASN A 10 13.70 -17.42 -23.83
N ASP A 11 14.73 -16.76 -23.31
CA ASP A 11 14.62 -15.53 -22.55
C ASP A 11 15.06 -14.30 -23.37
N ILE A 12 14.42 -13.15 -23.07
CA ILE A 12 14.78 -11.85 -23.64
C ILE A 12 15.82 -11.22 -22.72
N ASP A 13 17.05 -11.04 -23.20
CA ASP A 13 18.12 -10.39 -22.42
C ASP A 13 18.07 -8.86 -22.50
N PHE A 14 17.43 -8.29 -23.53
CA PHE A 14 17.40 -6.85 -23.77
C PHE A 14 16.22 -6.40 -24.66
N ALA A 15 15.59 -5.30 -24.27
CA ALA A 15 14.51 -4.64 -25.01
C ALA A 15 14.80 -3.15 -25.21
N VAL A 16 14.45 -2.65 -26.40
CA VAL A 16 14.46 -1.21 -26.70
C VAL A 16 13.03 -0.69 -26.83
N PHE A 17 12.74 0.36 -26.09
CA PHE A 17 11.49 1.12 -26.18
C PHE A 17 11.74 2.43 -26.93
N ASP A 18 10.96 2.66 -27.99
CA ASP A 18 11.02 3.89 -28.78
C ASP A 18 9.85 4.81 -28.40
N ASN A 19 10.16 6.00 -27.88
CA ASN A 19 9.20 7.04 -27.51
C ASN A 19 9.08 8.15 -28.58
N GLY A 20 9.59 7.91 -29.80
CA GLY A 20 9.68 8.91 -30.85
C GLY A 20 10.68 10.02 -30.49
N ALA A 21 10.29 11.28 -30.69
CA ALA A 21 11.16 12.43 -30.42
C ALA A 21 11.13 12.90 -28.95
N ALA A 22 10.26 12.34 -28.11
CA ALA A 22 10.09 12.76 -26.72
C ALA A 22 10.97 11.92 -25.76
N ALA A 23 11.62 12.57 -24.81
CA ALA A 23 12.24 11.87 -23.68
C ALA A 23 11.15 11.25 -22.78
N PRO A 24 11.38 10.06 -22.19
CA PRO A 24 10.44 9.49 -21.22
C PRO A 24 10.25 10.40 -20.00
N VAL A 25 9.03 10.48 -19.48
CA VAL A 25 8.75 11.30 -18.30
C VAL A 25 9.08 10.53 -17.02
N THR A 26 9.54 11.26 -16.00
CA THR A 26 9.72 10.73 -14.64
C THR A 26 8.53 11.12 -13.77
N VAL A 27 8.20 10.33 -12.75
CA VAL A 27 7.15 10.66 -11.77
C VAL A 27 7.79 11.39 -10.57
N SER A 28 7.66 12.71 -10.53
CA SER A 28 8.33 13.56 -9.53
C SER A 28 7.62 13.53 -8.17
N SER A 29 6.31 13.33 -8.15
CA SER A 29 5.56 13.18 -6.89
C SER A 29 4.32 12.33 -7.06
N VAL A 30 3.90 11.70 -5.97
CA VAL A 30 2.65 10.96 -5.85
C VAL A 30 1.96 11.43 -4.58
N THR A 31 0.70 11.85 -4.72
CA THR A 31 -0.17 12.30 -3.63
C THR A 31 -1.48 11.52 -3.67
N ARG A 32 -2.28 11.64 -2.61
CA ARG A 32 -3.58 10.99 -2.53
C ARG A 32 -4.62 11.85 -1.86
N THR A 33 -5.87 11.62 -2.22
CA THR A 33 -7.06 12.06 -1.48
C THR A 33 -8.00 10.88 -1.26
N ILE A 34 -8.74 10.90 -0.15
CA ILE A 34 -9.79 9.92 0.13
C ILE A 34 -11.10 10.68 0.26
N SER A 35 -12.14 10.22 -0.43
CA SER A 35 -13.50 10.74 -0.31
C SER A 35 -14.46 9.56 -0.14
N GLY A 36 -15.07 9.45 1.05
CA GLY A 36 -15.79 8.22 1.41
C GLY A 36 -14.83 7.03 1.40
N ASN A 37 -15.10 6.05 0.54
CA ASN A 37 -14.22 4.89 0.33
C ASN A 37 -13.37 5.00 -0.94
N ASP A 38 -13.47 6.09 -1.70
CA ASP A 38 -12.74 6.23 -2.95
C ASP A 38 -11.35 6.80 -2.68
N LEU A 39 -10.33 6.08 -3.13
CA LEU A 39 -8.95 6.53 -3.11
C LEU A 39 -8.62 7.15 -4.47
N THR A 40 -8.32 8.44 -4.49
CA THR A 40 -7.76 9.08 -5.69
C THR A 40 -6.27 9.27 -5.50
N VAL A 41 -5.48 8.66 -6.38
CA VAL A 41 -4.02 8.84 -6.43
C VAL A 41 -3.70 9.79 -7.56
N THR A 42 -2.92 10.82 -7.26
CA THR A 42 -2.48 11.84 -8.23
C THR A 42 -0.96 11.79 -8.36
N ALA A 43 -0.48 11.62 -9.59
CA ALA A 43 0.92 11.67 -9.95
C ALA A 43 1.24 12.98 -10.67
N THR A 44 2.40 13.56 -10.38
CA THR A 44 2.97 14.66 -11.16
C THR A 44 4.15 14.12 -11.95
N ALA A 45 4.09 14.25 -13.27
CA ALA A 45 5.19 13.93 -14.17
C ALA A 45 6.13 15.13 -14.38
N SER A 46 7.36 14.88 -14.85
CA SER A 46 8.33 15.93 -15.19
C SER A 46 7.92 16.77 -16.41
N ALA A 47 7.10 16.20 -17.29
CA ALA A 47 6.47 16.84 -18.43
C ALA A 47 5.14 16.13 -18.75
N ALA A 48 4.34 16.65 -19.68
CA ALA A 48 3.21 15.91 -20.20
C ALA A 48 3.70 14.66 -20.96
N ALA A 49 3.11 13.51 -20.68
CA ALA A 49 3.44 12.26 -21.34
C ALA A 49 3.14 12.33 -22.85
N SER A 50 4.00 11.72 -23.66
CA SER A 50 3.80 11.62 -25.11
C SER A 50 2.62 10.72 -25.45
N THR A 51 2.16 10.70 -26.71
CA THR A 51 1.12 9.77 -27.17
C THR A 51 1.52 8.29 -27.05
N ASN A 52 2.81 8.01 -27.00
CA ASN A 52 3.35 6.66 -26.87
C ASN A 52 3.64 6.28 -25.42
N GLU A 53 3.54 7.22 -24.47
CA GLU A 53 3.84 6.99 -23.07
C GLU A 53 2.57 7.02 -22.23
N LYS A 54 2.44 6.05 -21.34
CA LYS A 54 1.30 5.92 -20.42
C LYS A 54 1.80 5.91 -18.99
N ILE A 55 1.00 6.49 -18.10
CA ILE A 55 1.25 6.51 -16.65
C ILE A 55 0.21 5.61 -16.01
N TRP A 56 0.67 4.69 -15.17
CA TRP A 56 -0.15 3.69 -14.52
C TRP A 56 0.00 3.75 -13.02
N LEU A 57 -1.11 3.50 -12.34
CA LEU A 57 -1.10 3.15 -10.93
C LEU A 57 -1.10 1.63 -10.83
N ARG A 58 -0.06 1.04 -10.23
CA ARG A 58 -0.10 -0.35 -9.79
C ARG A 58 -0.41 -0.38 -8.30
N TYR A 59 -1.36 -1.21 -7.89
CA TYR A 59 -1.77 -1.33 -6.51
C TYR A 59 -2.07 -2.78 -6.11
N SER A 60 -2.08 -3.03 -4.81
CA SER A 60 -2.44 -4.29 -4.17
C SER A 60 -3.28 -4.01 -2.93
N LYS A 61 -4.14 -4.97 -2.57
CA LYS A 61 -4.91 -4.96 -1.31
C LYS A 61 -4.52 -6.08 -0.34
N ASP A 62 -3.51 -6.87 -0.70
CA ASP A 62 -3.13 -8.14 -0.07
C ASP A 62 -1.61 -8.33 0.02
N ASN A 63 -0.90 -7.23 0.31
CA ASN A 63 0.55 -7.18 0.43
C ASN A 63 1.30 -7.74 -0.80
N TRP A 64 0.87 -7.32 -1.99
CA TRP A 64 1.45 -7.70 -3.28
C TRP A 64 1.35 -9.19 -3.61
N THR A 65 0.52 -9.96 -2.90
CA THR A 65 0.16 -11.33 -3.32
C THR A 65 -0.55 -11.29 -4.67
N THR A 66 -1.44 -10.32 -4.84
CA THR A 66 -1.99 -9.92 -6.13
C THR A 66 -1.78 -8.43 -6.34
N SER A 67 -1.77 -8.02 -7.60
CA SER A 67 -1.70 -6.61 -7.98
C SER A 67 -2.64 -6.32 -9.14
N THR A 68 -2.95 -5.04 -9.31
CA THR A 68 -3.73 -4.55 -10.44
C THR A 68 -3.11 -3.25 -10.93
N THR A 69 -2.99 -3.12 -12.25
CA THR A 69 -2.46 -1.96 -12.94
C THR A 69 -3.60 -1.21 -13.63
N THR A 70 -3.76 0.07 -13.33
CA THR A 70 -4.83 0.94 -13.86
C THR A 70 -4.24 2.18 -14.51
N GLU A 71 -4.74 2.57 -15.68
CA GLU A 71 -4.28 3.77 -16.37
C GLU A 71 -4.65 5.02 -15.59
N MET A 72 -3.70 5.94 -15.43
CA MET A 72 -3.99 7.25 -14.86
C MET A 72 -4.44 8.20 -15.97
N THR A 73 -5.53 8.94 -15.72
CA THR A 73 -6.10 9.90 -16.65
C THR A 73 -5.41 11.25 -16.49
N PHE A 74 -5.05 11.88 -17.62
CA PHE A 74 -4.55 13.26 -17.63
C PHE A 74 -5.59 14.21 -17.03
N THR A 75 -5.16 15.06 -16.12
CA THR A 75 -6.04 16.06 -15.49
C THR A 75 -5.71 17.47 -15.97
N SER A 76 -4.49 17.95 -15.71
CA SER A 76 -4.00 19.26 -16.14
C SER A 76 -2.49 19.35 -16.02
N GLY A 77 -1.84 20.20 -16.83
CA GLY A 77 -0.39 20.45 -16.74
C GLY A 77 0.44 19.18 -16.95
N THR A 78 1.01 18.65 -15.87
CA THR A 78 1.73 17.37 -15.84
C THR A 78 1.12 16.37 -14.85
N SER A 79 -0.11 16.61 -14.42
CA SER A 79 -0.81 15.83 -13.40
C SER A 79 -1.73 14.78 -14.01
N TYR A 80 -1.66 13.57 -13.46
CA TYR A 80 -2.46 12.41 -13.85
C TYR A 80 -3.10 11.80 -12.61
N ALA A 81 -4.32 11.29 -12.72
CA ALA A 81 -5.04 10.72 -11.59
C ALA A 81 -5.70 9.38 -11.93
N ALA A 82 -5.73 8.47 -10.95
CA ALA A 82 -6.57 7.27 -10.98
C ALA A 82 -7.38 7.20 -9.68
N THR A 83 -8.66 6.88 -9.81
CA THR A 83 -9.56 6.69 -8.68
C THR A 83 -9.90 5.20 -8.55
N LEU A 84 -9.69 4.67 -7.35
CA LEU A 84 -10.00 3.29 -7.00
C LEU A 84 -11.20 3.28 -6.07
N ASN A 85 -12.19 2.46 -6.39
CA ASN A 85 -13.28 2.17 -5.50
C ASN A 85 -12.79 1.13 -4.47
N CYS A 86 -12.67 1.55 -3.21
CA CYS A 86 -12.27 0.67 -2.12
C CYS A 86 -13.44 0.37 -1.18
N THR A 87 -13.20 -0.50 -0.23
CA THR A 87 -14.11 -0.80 0.88
C THR A 87 -13.52 -0.28 2.18
N SER A 88 -14.38 0.09 3.13
CA SER A 88 -13.93 0.43 4.49
C SER A 88 -13.10 -0.70 5.08
N GLY A 89 -11.99 -0.34 5.70
CA GLY A 89 -10.96 -1.23 6.21
C GLY A 89 -9.98 -1.76 5.16
N ASP A 90 -10.13 -1.45 3.87
CA ASP A 90 -9.11 -1.82 2.87
C ASP A 90 -7.76 -1.18 3.21
N PHE A 91 -6.71 -1.97 3.02
CA PHE A 91 -5.34 -1.49 2.96
C PHE A 91 -4.91 -1.51 1.51
N VAL A 92 -4.51 -0.36 0.98
CA VAL A 92 -4.05 -0.26 -0.40
C VAL A 92 -2.58 0.11 -0.39
N SER A 93 -1.74 -0.80 -0.89
CA SER A 93 -0.35 -0.51 -1.23
C SER A 93 -0.25 -0.20 -2.71
N TYR A 94 0.46 0.85 -3.10
CA TYR A 94 0.51 1.29 -4.49
C TYR A 94 1.80 2.04 -4.84
N TYR A 95 2.09 2.09 -6.14
CA TYR A 95 3.10 2.96 -6.73
C TYR A 95 2.70 3.35 -8.14
N VAL A 96 3.36 4.37 -8.68
CA VAL A 96 3.09 4.86 -10.04
C VAL A 96 4.26 4.50 -10.94
N LEU A 97 3.98 4.03 -12.15
CA LEU A 97 4.98 3.72 -13.17
C LEU A 97 4.63 4.34 -14.52
N THR A 98 5.61 4.45 -15.40
CA THR A 98 5.41 4.78 -16.82
C THR A 98 5.82 3.63 -17.71
N THR A 99 5.16 3.52 -18.86
CA THR A 99 5.48 2.54 -19.91
C THR A 99 5.47 3.23 -21.26
N ILE A 100 6.19 2.69 -22.23
CA ILE A 100 6.18 3.15 -23.62
C ILE A 100 5.56 2.10 -24.55
N ASN A 101 4.76 2.56 -25.51
CA ASN A 101 4.03 1.78 -26.52
C ASN A 101 3.05 0.73 -25.95
N GLN A 102 2.47 1.00 -24.77
CA GLN A 102 1.38 0.21 -24.22
C GLN A 102 0.04 0.86 -24.52
N THR A 103 -0.89 0.09 -25.08
CA THR A 103 -2.27 0.53 -25.36
C THR A 103 -3.26 0.03 -24.31
N SER A 104 -2.82 -0.85 -23.41
CA SER A 104 -3.58 -1.42 -22.30
C SER A 104 -2.65 -1.63 -21.12
N ALA A 105 -3.22 -1.87 -19.93
CA ALA A 105 -2.42 -2.22 -18.76
C ALA A 105 -1.53 -3.43 -19.08
N PRO A 106 -0.23 -3.40 -18.75
CA PRO A 106 0.62 -4.58 -18.86
C PRO A 106 0.09 -5.69 -17.96
N ALA A 107 0.29 -6.95 -18.36
CA ALA A 107 0.01 -8.08 -17.49
C ALA A 107 0.87 -7.97 -16.22
N GLU A 108 0.33 -8.39 -15.08
CA GLU A 108 0.99 -8.22 -13.78
C GLU A 108 2.33 -8.97 -13.67
N ALA A 109 2.50 -10.05 -14.44
CA ALA A 109 3.77 -10.78 -14.54
C ALA A 109 4.84 -10.07 -15.37
N ASP A 110 4.43 -9.14 -16.25
CA ASP A 110 5.31 -8.48 -17.22
C ASP A 110 5.50 -6.98 -16.93
N VAL A 111 4.79 -6.42 -15.95
CA VAL A 111 4.79 -4.98 -15.67
C VAL A 111 6.19 -4.44 -15.39
N ASP A 112 7.05 -5.21 -14.71
CA ASP A 112 8.43 -4.81 -14.43
C ASP A 112 9.26 -4.73 -15.72
N PHE A 113 9.03 -5.63 -16.67
CA PHE A 113 9.68 -5.61 -17.98
C PHE A 113 9.30 -4.37 -18.81
N TYR A 114 8.05 -3.89 -18.67
CA TYR A 114 7.56 -2.72 -19.40
C TYR A 114 7.80 -1.39 -18.70
N THR A 115 8.26 -1.40 -17.44
CA THR A 115 8.46 -0.20 -16.64
C THR A 115 9.66 0.60 -17.16
N VAL A 116 9.44 1.88 -17.45
CA VAL A 116 10.48 2.81 -17.91
C VAL A 116 10.94 3.72 -16.77
N ASN A 117 10.00 4.31 -16.05
CA ASN A 117 10.23 5.05 -14.80
C ASN A 117 9.18 4.63 -13.77
N TYR A 118 9.49 4.78 -12.48
CA TYR A 118 8.53 4.56 -11.41
C TYR A 118 8.81 5.45 -10.21
N ASN A 119 7.78 5.65 -9.39
CA ASN A 119 7.88 6.24 -8.07
C ASN A 119 7.17 5.34 -7.06
N ASN A 120 7.98 4.60 -6.31
CA ASN A 120 7.55 3.63 -5.30
C ASN A 120 7.97 4.05 -3.89
N ASN A 121 8.01 5.35 -3.60
CA ASN A 121 8.33 5.87 -2.27
C ASN A 121 9.68 5.35 -1.72
N GLY A 122 10.71 5.32 -2.57
CA GLY A 122 12.05 4.83 -2.19
C GLY A 122 12.09 3.34 -1.85
N GLY A 123 11.31 2.51 -2.56
CA GLY A 123 11.25 1.06 -2.36
C GLY A 123 10.21 0.57 -1.35
N LYS A 124 9.57 1.48 -0.60
CA LYS A 124 8.58 1.11 0.43
C LYS A 124 7.17 0.95 -0.11
N ASN A 125 6.92 1.43 -1.32
CA ASN A 125 5.58 1.73 -1.84
C ASN A 125 4.84 2.76 -0.96
N TYR A 126 3.72 3.25 -1.46
CA TYR A 126 2.76 4.01 -0.67
C TYR A 126 1.76 3.04 -0.06
N THR A 127 1.36 3.24 1.20
CA THR A 127 0.29 2.47 1.83
C THR A 127 -0.74 3.42 2.43
N VAL A 128 -2.02 3.06 2.34
CA VAL A 128 -3.13 3.81 2.92
C VAL A 128 -4.23 2.88 3.41
N GLN A 129 -4.89 3.30 4.49
CA GLN A 129 -6.07 2.65 5.04
C GLN A 129 -7.34 3.44 4.66
N ILE A 130 -8.40 2.74 4.28
CA ILE A 130 -9.65 3.33 3.80
C ILE A 130 -10.75 3.28 4.87
N GLY A 131 -11.36 4.41 5.20
CA GLY A 131 -12.57 4.50 6.07
C GLY A 131 -12.35 4.09 7.53
N PRO A 132 -13.42 3.96 8.34
CA PRO A 132 -13.33 3.42 9.70
C PRO A 132 -13.08 1.89 9.73
N PHE A 133 -12.67 1.38 10.89
CA PHE A 133 -12.31 -0.02 11.06
C PHE A 133 -13.52 -0.92 11.32
N SER A 134 -13.49 -2.13 10.74
CA SER A 134 -14.43 -3.23 11.03
C SER A 134 -13.86 -4.57 10.55
N GLY A 135 -14.14 -5.65 11.30
CA GLY A 135 -13.72 -7.00 10.98
C GLY A 135 -12.31 -7.35 11.46
N ASN A 136 -11.67 -8.31 10.78
CA ASN A 136 -10.37 -8.85 11.17
C ASN A 136 -9.23 -8.06 10.52
N TYR A 137 -8.17 -7.85 11.29
CA TYR A 137 -6.91 -7.27 10.87
C TYR A 137 -5.74 -8.09 11.41
N TYR A 138 -4.63 -8.14 10.68
CA TYR A 138 -3.51 -9.06 10.95
C TYR A 138 -2.22 -8.32 11.30
N ILE A 139 -1.55 -8.73 12.38
CA ILE A 139 -0.31 -8.11 12.87
C ILE A 139 0.74 -9.19 13.23
N PRO A 140 1.92 -9.23 12.57
CA PRO A 140 2.25 -8.47 11.38
C PRO A 140 1.37 -8.87 10.18
N GLN A 141 1.33 -8.06 9.13
CA GLN A 141 0.47 -8.31 7.98
C GLN A 141 0.73 -9.67 7.30
N GLY A 142 2.00 -10.01 7.04
CA GLY A 142 2.36 -11.19 6.26
C GLY A 142 1.70 -11.16 4.87
N THR A 143 1.15 -12.28 4.42
CA THR A 143 0.40 -12.37 3.15
C THR A 143 -1.09 -12.02 3.30
N ASN A 144 -1.53 -11.60 4.49
CA ASN A 144 -2.94 -11.34 4.74
C ASN A 144 -3.35 -9.96 4.20
N GLY A 145 -4.56 -9.87 3.65
CA GLY A 145 -5.21 -8.59 3.43
C GLY A 145 -5.55 -7.90 4.76
N LYS A 146 -5.59 -6.57 4.77
CA LYS A 146 -5.92 -5.77 5.98
C LYS A 146 -4.98 -6.01 7.17
N GLY A 147 -3.67 -5.79 7.01
CA GLY A 147 -2.73 -5.94 8.12
C GLY A 147 -1.84 -4.73 8.37
N PHE A 148 -1.10 -4.81 9.47
CA PHE A 148 -0.11 -3.81 9.90
C PHE A 148 1.18 -4.49 10.29
N ASP A 149 2.31 -3.80 10.19
CA ASP A 149 3.59 -4.34 10.67
C ASP A 149 3.61 -4.48 12.21
N LEU A 150 2.94 -3.56 12.91
CA LEU A 150 2.92 -3.46 14.38
C LEU A 150 1.52 -3.13 14.89
N LEU A 151 1.23 -3.57 16.12
CA LEU A 151 -0.01 -3.27 16.84
C LEU A 151 -0.12 -1.78 17.13
N SER A 152 0.99 -1.10 17.45
CA SER A 152 1.02 0.36 17.62
C SER A 152 0.52 1.10 16.38
N THR A 153 0.91 0.62 15.20
CA THR A 153 0.46 1.19 13.93
C THR A 153 -1.03 0.95 13.72
N ALA A 154 -1.53 -0.24 14.05
CA ALA A 154 -2.95 -0.55 14.00
C ALA A 154 -3.77 0.38 14.91
N VAL A 155 -3.36 0.51 16.17
CA VAL A 155 -4.04 1.34 17.16
C VAL A 155 -4.02 2.82 16.80
N ASN A 156 -2.90 3.35 16.29
CA ASN A 156 -2.84 4.73 15.82
C ASN A 156 -3.84 5.00 14.69
N ASN A 157 -4.02 4.05 13.77
CA ASN A 157 -5.02 4.18 12.71
C ASN A 157 -6.45 4.05 13.24
N ILE A 158 -6.71 3.17 14.21
CA ILE A 158 -8.02 3.07 14.87
C ILE A 158 -8.36 4.39 15.57
N ASN A 159 -7.43 4.98 16.31
CA ASN A 159 -7.67 6.26 16.98
C ASN A 159 -7.96 7.40 15.99
N ALA A 160 -7.31 7.38 14.83
CA ALA A 160 -7.49 8.40 13.80
C ALA A 160 -8.79 8.25 13.00
N ASN A 161 -9.21 7.02 12.70
CA ASN A 161 -10.30 6.75 11.76
C ASN A 161 -11.59 6.22 12.43
N GLY A 162 -11.50 5.80 13.69
CA GLY A 162 -12.62 5.24 14.44
C GLY A 162 -13.05 3.86 13.97
N LEU A 163 -14.17 3.40 14.54
CA LEU A 163 -14.76 2.09 14.27
C LEU A 163 -16.14 2.25 13.62
N THR A 164 -16.47 1.37 12.68
CA THR A 164 -17.83 1.20 12.15
C THR A 164 -18.41 -0.19 12.43
N GLY A 165 -17.66 -1.03 13.16
CA GLY A 165 -18.04 -2.37 13.55
C GLY A 165 -17.04 -2.96 14.53
N ASN A 166 -17.33 -4.15 15.06
CA ASN A 166 -16.39 -4.88 15.91
C ASN A 166 -15.09 -5.18 15.15
N VAL A 167 -13.97 -5.06 15.84
CA VAL A 167 -12.63 -5.28 15.30
C VAL A 167 -11.95 -6.43 16.02
N ILE A 168 -11.28 -7.28 15.26
CA ILE A 168 -10.36 -8.29 15.77
C ILE A 168 -8.97 -8.00 15.22
N LEU A 169 -8.00 -7.79 16.11
CA LEU A 169 -6.58 -7.66 15.81
C LEU A 169 -5.92 -9.01 16.09
N GLU A 170 -5.67 -9.77 15.03
CA GLU A 170 -5.08 -11.10 15.08
C GLU A 170 -3.56 -11.01 15.02
N ILE A 171 -2.91 -11.52 16.07
CA ILE A 171 -1.46 -11.58 16.17
C ILE A 171 -0.96 -12.83 15.45
N THR A 172 -0.29 -12.64 14.30
CA THR A 172 0.14 -13.70 13.38
C THR A 172 1.60 -14.13 13.57
N SER A 173 2.38 -13.37 14.35
CA SER A 173 3.72 -13.72 14.80
C SER A 173 4.09 -12.91 16.04
N ASP A 174 5.21 -13.26 16.66
CA ASP A 174 5.78 -12.42 17.71
C ASP A 174 6.12 -11.04 17.15
N ILE A 175 5.85 -10.00 17.92
CA ILE A 175 6.10 -8.60 17.56
C ILE A 175 6.83 -7.86 18.67
N THR A 176 7.56 -6.82 18.29
CA THR A 176 8.24 -5.90 19.20
C THR A 176 7.77 -4.47 18.98
N GLU A 177 7.16 -3.90 20.01
CA GLU A 177 6.70 -2.52 20.06
C GLU A 177 7.76 -1.64 20.70
N THR A 178 8.32 -0.74 19.91
CA THR A 178 9.33 0.23 20.37
C THR A 178 8.71 1.53 20.89
N VAL A 179 7.39 1.63 20.84
CA VAL A 179 6.62 2.82 21.23
C VAL A 179 5.43 2.44 22.12
N ASN A 180 4.96 3.39 22.91
CA ASN A 180 3.73 3.26 23.69
C ASN A 180 2.50 3.15 22.78
N ILE A 181 1.56 2.32 23.20
CA ILE A 181 0.27 2.13 22.54
C ILE A 181 -0.82 2.74 23.41
N GLY A 182 -1.36 3.89 23.00
CA GLY A 182 -2.54 4.49 23.61
C GLY A 182 -3.77 4.14 22.82
N LEU A 183 -4.57 3.16 23.25
CA LEU A 183 -5.82 2.81 22.58
C LEU A 183 -6.98 3.66 23.12
N ILE A 184 -7.72 4.32 22.22
CA ILE A 184 -8.93 5.08 22.54
C ILE A 184 -10.09 4.45 21.78
N ASN A 185 -11.06 3.87 22.51
CA ASN A 185 -12.30 3.38 21.93
C ASN A 185 -13.48 4.19 22.46
N ASN A 186 -13.91 5.18 21.68
CA ASN A 186 -15.06 6.03 21.99
C ASN A 186 -16.35 5.56 21.29
N SER A 187 -16.41 4.28 20.92
CA SER A 187 -17.56 3.70 20.21
C SER A 187 -18.21 2.58 21.01
N ASP A 188 -19.40 2.16 20.61
CA ASP A 188 -20.11 1.02 21.20
C ASP A 188 -19.59 -0.35 20.67
N PHE A 189 -18.60 -0.34 19.79
CA PHE A 189 -18.02 -1.55 19.20
C PHE A 189 -16.87 -2.10 20.04
N THR A 190 -16.61 -3.39 19.90
CA THR A 190 -15.50 -4.06 20.60
C THR A 190 -14.23 -4.08 19.76
N ILE A 191 -13.09 -4.00 20.44
CA ILE A 191 -11.78 -4.33 19.88
C ILE A 191 -11.26 -5.54 20.63
N THR A 192 -11.05 -6.64 19.91
CA THR A 192 -10.48 -7.87 20.45
C THR A 192 -9.05 -8.02 19.94
N ILE A 193 -8.10 -8.33 20.82
CA ILE A 193 -6.74 -8.69 20.44
C ILE A 193 -6.55 -10.16 20.80
N ARG A 194 -6.13 -11.00 19.84
CA ARG A 194 -5.95 -12.45 20.06
C ARG A 194 -4.91 -13.03 19.11
N PRO A 195 -4.32 -14.21 19.42
CA PRO A 195 -3.62 -15.01 18.42
C PRO A 195 -4.52 -15.36 17.22
N ASP A 196 -3.94 -15.46 16.03
CA ASP A 196 -4.61 -15.92 14.80
C ASP A 196 -4.92 -17.43 14.82
N GLN A 197 -4.16 -18.20 15.59
CA GLN A 197 -4.26 -19.65 15.74
C GLN A 197 -4.12 -20.03 17.21
N ASP A 198 -4.42 -21.30 17.54
CA ASP A 198 -4.21 -21.85 18.89
C ASP A 198 -2.71 -22.11 19.14
N VAL A 199 -1.95 -21.02 19.20
CA VAL A 199 -0.50 -20.98 19.40
C VAL A 199 -0.15 -19.77 20.26
N ASP A 200 0.91 -19.91 21.06
CA ASP A 200 1.43 -18.79 21.83
C ASP A 200 2.00 -17.72 20.90
N ARG A 201 1.60 -16.47 21.12
CA ARG A 201 2.09 -15.28 20.43
C ARG A 201 2.56 -14.25 21.45
N THR A 202 3.72 -13.66 21.23
CA THR A 202 4.34 -12.70 22.15
C THR A 202 4.31 -11.28 21.59
N ILE A 203 3.82 -10.33 22.39
CA ILE A 203 3.95 -8.90 22.14
C ILE A 203 4.97 -8.35 23.15
N THR A 204 6.14 -7.95 22.67
CA THR A 204 7.21 -7.39 23.51
C THR A 204 7.22 -5.87 23.44
N PHE A 205 7.23 -5.18 24.57
CA PHE A 205 7.36 -3.71 24.63
C PHE A 205 8.77 -3.33 25.12
N THR A 206 9.51 -2.59 24.29
CA THR A 206 10.92 -2.23 24.58
C THR A 206 11.13 -0.75 24.88
N GLN A 207 10.07 0.06 24.98
CA GLN A 207 10.20 1.47 25.34
C GLN A 207 10.75 1.60 26.78
N SER A 208 12.05 1.89 26.90
CA SER A 208 12.79 1.84 28.16
C SER A 208 12.35 2.88 29.19
N GLY A 209 11.69 3.96 28.77
CA GLY A 209 11.19 5.01 29.67
C GLY A 209 10.02 4.55 30.55
N ASP A 210 9.15 3.69 30.03
CA ASP A 210 7.91 3.27 30.73
C ASP A 210 8.13 2.01 31.57
N ASN A 211 9.10 1.19 31.20
CA ASN A 211 9.53 0.01 31.95
C ASN A 211 10.26 0.36 33.27
N THR A 212 10.38 1.66 33.60
CA THR A 212 10.96 2.15 34.86
C THR A 212 10.00 2.04 36.05
N HIS A 213 8.71 1.78 35.83
CA HIS A 213 7.71 1.63 36.89
C HIS A 213 7.22 0.17 37.01
N VAL A 214 7.39 -0.43 38.18
CA VAL A 214 7.10 -1.85 38.51
C VAL A 214 5.60 -2.16 38.65
N ARG A 215 4.70 -1.48 37.92
CA ARG A 215 3.24 -1.73 38.07
C ARG A 215 2.52 -1.76 36.74
N VAL A 216 2.20 -2.97 36.29
CA VAL A 216 1.08 -3.21 35.37
C VAL A 216 -0.21 -3.11 36.19
N ILE A 217 -0.92 -1.98 36.09
CA ILE A 217 -2.28 -1.85 36.62
C ILE A 217 -3.23 -2.04 35.44
N LEU A 218 -3.85 -3.21 35.34
CA LEU A 218 -5.09 -3.36 34.56
C LEU A 218 -6.23 -2.77 35.40
N LEU A 219 -6.67 -1.55 35.07
CA LEU A 219 -7.97 -1.06 35.51
C LEU A 219 -9.01 -1.61 34.53
N LEU A 220 -9.67 -2.70 34.93
CA LEU A 220 -10.95 -3.08 34.34
C LEU A 220 -12.01 -2.21 35.01
N GLY A 221 -12.62 -1.31 34.22
CA GLY A 221 -13.84 -0.59 34.59
C GLY A 221 -15.07 -1.39 34.21
#